data_AF-A0A261XZW2-F1
#
_entry.id   AF-A0A261XZW2-F1
#
_cell.length_a   1.000
_cell.length_b   1.000
_cell.length_c   1.000
_cell.angle_alpha   90.00
_cell.angle_beta   90.00
_cell.angle_gamma   90.00
#
_symmetry.space_group_name_H-M   'P 1'
#
loop_
_entity.id
_entity.type
_entity.pdbx_description
1 polymer ?
#
loop_
_entity_poly.entity_id
_entity_poly.type
_entity_poly.pdbx_seq_one_letter_code
_entity_poly.pdbx_strand_id
1 'polypeptide(L)'
;MAQDTPFTTYNESQPYASQTYYFQVTLLGKRSLMLWVGEGDEAILGELAMALPSKGNMPPATTLLGSSAEIAQNLAKRMAYRYAKQFYVSINLSASDKQQVDPYLIHFIEKTLSNLVARIERRLPQSLVPLQRTDGPWNFIQHPLPVLEVTCLVLAVAASLGYAFAAGLKCPDQRVFPALLTTVAGIMFVHFMTVLFGAAFFKGSYGTMLFASHLAILTILPLAVYWDLDVDRWLNVLVLWQCADTLDVALLLQTWMHVLGAWLGAVVIPLDWDRAWQVWPIPCVLGTSFGNLLVTILLLACWIAKIDLMSLVSTSQKVKSDVWQGWQDHLATLGYESTALELKHNYNPPSTGEEWIQGRVHELAQWMRKDMAFFPPILIAHGLEAITACKYVESNPVSALVLLSPFTTEGLRSQFLARYKCNQWEHDTHKDFATQFSHALTSRKELPSLQDVSAATVPLSIYKDIQPTTFEPFFPILMCTSHGDKFVPPDDIERYHALAGQVDEETVKSVGHLDIFEHAEQQDMLHKVVQWLDECGF
;
A
#
# COMPACT_ATOMS: atom_id res chain seq x y z
N MET A 1 14.11 -37.61 -51.03
CA MET A 1 14.28 -38.72 -50.07
C MET A 1 15.76 -39.10 -50.03
N ALA A 2 16.55 -38.44 -49.18
CA ALA A 2 17.83 -38.97 -48.73
C ALA A 2 17.54 -39.57 -47.35
N GLN A 3 17.87 -40.85 -47.16
CA GLN A 3 17.72 -41.52 -45.86
C GLN A 3 18.55 -40.74 -44.83
N ASP A 4 17.91 -40.20 -43.79
CA ASP A 4 18.59 -39.60 -42.64
C ASP A 4 19.36 -40.73 -41.94
N THR A 5 20.60 -40.97 -42.32
CA THR A 5 21.47 -41.92 -41.62
C THR A 5 21.74 -41.35 -40.23
N PRO A 6 21.43 -42.10 -39.15
CA PRO A 6 21.54 -41.58 -37.77
C PRO A 6 22.98 -41.26 -37.37
N PHE A 7 23.97 -41.81 -38.09
CA PHE A 7 25.39 -41.64 -37.84
C PHE A 7 26.13 -41.35 -39.15
N THR A 8 26.93 -40.28 -39.15
CA THR A 8 27.86 -39.99 -40.25
C THR A 8 29.26 -39.91 -39.67
N THR A 9 30.17 -40.72 -40.22
CA THR A 9 31.54 -40.84 -39.73
C THR A 9 32.52 -40.22 -40.71
N TYR A 10 33.46 -39.44 -40.18
CA TYR A 10 34.56 -38.84 -40.93
C TYR A 10 35.87 -39.36 -40.38
N ASN A 11 36.68 -39.98 -41.24
CA ASN A 11 37.98 -40.51 -40.87
C ASN A 11 39.08 -39.69 -41.54
N GLU A 12 40.15 -39.44 -40.80
CA GLU A 12 41.36 -38.77 -41.29
C GLU A 12 42.57 -39.37 -40.59
N SER A 13 43.64 -39.65 -41.32
CA SER A 13 44.91 -40.06 -40.72
C SER A 13 45.97 -39.00 -40.98
N GLN A 14 46.81 -38.74 -39.97
CA GLN A 14 47.92 -37.79 -40.09
C GLN A 14 49.19 -38.36 -39.44
N PRO A 15 50.34 -38.26 -40.12
CA PRO A 15 51.61 -38.65 -39.53
C PRO A 15 52.08 -37.60 -38.51
N TYR A 16 52.60 -38.07 -37.38
CA TYR A 16 53.32 -37.25 -36.40
C TYR A 16 54.57 -38.01 -35.95
N ALA A 17 55.73 -37.36 -36.08
CA ALA A 17 57.04 -38.00 -35.93
C ALA A 17 57.17 -39.26 -36.81
N SER A 18 57.35 -40.44 -36.22
CA SER A 18 57.50 -41.73 -36.91
C SER A 18 56.24 -42.61 -36.86
N GLN A 19 55.11 -42.10 -36.34
CA GLN A 19 53.86 -42.84 -36.17
C GLN A 19 52.70 -42.15 -36.89
N THR A 20 51.71 -42.93 -37.31
CA THR A 20 50.49 -42.42 -37.94
C THR A 20 49.36 -42.48 -36.94
N TYR A 21 48.70 -41.34 -36.71
CA TYR A 21 47.53 -41.26 -35.84
C TYR A 21 46.26 -41.19 -36.68
N TYR A 22 45.26 -41.93 -36.25
CA TYR A 22 43.95 -42.03 -36.88
C TYR A 22 42.95 -41.22 -36.06
N PHE A 23 42.20 -40.35 -36.75
CA PHE A 23 41.18 -39.49 -36.20
C PHE A 23 39.84 -39.86 -36.80
N GLN A 24 38.86 -40.07 -35.94
CA GLN A 24 37.49 -40.35 -36.35
C GLN A 24 36.53 -39.39 -35.67
N VAL A 25 35.69 -38.73 -36.47
CA VAL A 25 34.61 -37.87 -35.97
C VAL A 25 33.28 -38.43 -36.44
N THR A 26 32.52 -38.95 -35.49
CA THR A 26 31.19 -39.50 -35.73
C THR A 26 30.15 -38.48 -35.27
N LEU A 27 29.32 -38.02 -36.20
CA LEU A 27 28.11 -37.25 -35.90
C LEU A 27 27.07 -38.21 -35.33
N LEU A 28 26.74 -38.05 -34.04
CA LEU A 28 25.67 -38.78 -33.38
C LEU A 28 24.38 -37.95 -33.54
N GLY A 29 23.69 -38.15 -34.67
CA GLY A 29 22.58 -37.28 -35.08
C GLY A 29 23.03 -35.83 -35.35
N LYS A 30 22.18 -34.85 -34.99
CA LYS A 30 22.37 -33.42 -35.32
C LYS A 30 22.98 -32.59 -34.17
N ARG A 31 23.26 -33.18 -33.00
CA ARG A 31 23.54 -32.42 -31.75
C ARG A 31 24.76 -32.84 -30.95
N SER A 32 25.25 -34.06 -31.14
CA SER A 32 26.42 -34.56 -30.42
C SER A 32 27.46 -35.09 -31.39
N LEU A 33 28.72 -34.91 -31.01
CA LEU A 33 29.86 -35.40 -31.77
C LEU A 33 30.65 -36.36 -30.91
N MET A 34 31.06 -37.47 -31.50
CA MET A 34 32.00 -38.40 -30.91
C MET A 34 33.33 -38.29 -31.65
N LEU A 35 34.36 -37.90 -30.93
CA LEU A 35 35.74 -37.79 -31.38
C LEU A 35 36.48 -39.02 -30.89
N TRP A 36 37.21 -39.68 -31.78
CA TRP A 36 38.07 -40.80 -31.45
C TRP A 36 39.46 -40.57 -32.04
N VAL A 37 40.49 -40.93 -31.28
CA VAL A 37 41.90 -40.86 -31.67
C VAL A 37 42.59 -42.16 -31.27
N GLY A 38 43.34 -42.76 -32.19
CA GLY A 38 44.14 -43.95 -31.91
C GLY A 38 45.35 -44.12 -32.82
N GLU A 39 46.26 -45.01 -32.41
CA GLU A 39 47.49 -45.37 -33.14
C GLU A 39 47.27 -46.48 -34.19
N GLY A 40 46.18 -47.25 -34.08
CA GLY A 40 45.79 -48.30 -35.03
C GLY A 40 44.58 -47.90 -35.87
N ASP A 41 44.36 -48.58 -37.00
CA ASP A 41 43.18 -48.38 -37.86
C ASP A 41 41.89 -48.97 -37.23
N GLU A 42 42.03 -49.76 -36.16
CA GLU A 42 40.90 -50.31 -35.41
C GLU A 42 40.37 -49.31 -34.37
N ALA A 43 39.10 -48.93 -34.51
CA ALA A 43 38.40 -47.98 -33.63
C ALA A 43 38.04 -48.56 -32.24
N ILE A 44 39.05 -49.05 -31.51
CA ILE A 44 38.88 -49.56 -30.16
C ILE A 44 38.72 -48.38 -29.20
N LEU A 45 37.63 -48.39 -28.41
CA LEU A 45 37.39 -47.38 -27.38
C LEU A 45 38.29 -47.64 -26.18
N GLY A 46 39.24 -46.73 -25.95
CA GLY A 46 40.10 -46.73 -24.77
C GLY A 46 39.48 -45.94 -23.63
N GLU A 47 40.09 -44.82 -23.28
CA GLU A 47 39.49 -43.86 -22.35
C GLU A 47 38.38 -43.09 -23.06
N LEU A 48 37.24 -42.87 -22.41
CA LEU A 48 36.10 -42.13 -22.94
C LEU A 48 35.63 -41.09 -21.93
N ALA A 49 35.56 -39.83 -22.33
CA ALA A 49 34.99 -38.75 -21.55
C ALA A 49 33.84 -38.06 -22.30
N MET A 50 32.92 -37.47 -21.56
CA MET A 50 31.82 -36.68 -22.09
C MET A 50 31.85 -35.29 -21.45
N ALA A 51 31.64 -34.25 -22.25
CA ALA A 51 31.38 -32.89 -21.77
C ALA A 51 30.03 -32.37 -22.30
N LEU A 52 29.28 -31.70 -21.42
CA LEU A 52 28.01 -31.05 -21.76
C LEU A 52 28.21 -29.57 -22.08
N PRO A 53 27.40 -28.95 -22.96
CA PRO A 53 27.49 -27.53 -23.21
C PRO A 53 27.13 -26.71 -21.96
N SER A 54 27.87 -25.63 -21.71
CA SER A 54 27.65 -24.72 -20.57
C SER A 54 27.62 -23.26 -21.05
N LYS A 55 26.75 -22.44 -20.46
CA LYS A 55 26.68 -20.99 -20.74
C LYS A 55 27.63 -20.25 -19.80
N GLY A 56 28.63 -19.57 -20.35
CA GLY A 56 29.51 -18.65 -19.60
C GLY A 56 30.65 -19.28 -18.80
N ASN A 57 30.46 -20.49 -18.25
CA ASN A 57 31.47 -21.20 -17.45
C ASN A 57 32.09 -22.40 -18.20
N MET A 58 33.27 -22.85 -17.76
CA MET A 58 33.87 -24.10 -18.28
C MET A 58 32.91 -25.28 -18.08
N PRO A 59 32.62 -26.07 -19.13
CA PRO A 59 31.65 -27.14 -19.07
C PRO A 59 32.09 -28.27 -18.12
N PRO A 60 31.16 -28.90 -17.40
CA PRO A 60 31.46 -30.11 -16.64
C PRO A 60 31.77 -31.26 -17.61
N ALA A 61 32.77 -32.07 -17.27
CA ALA A 61 33.07 -33.30 -18.01
C ALA A 61 33.24 -34.48 -17.06
N THR A 62 32.83 -35.65 -17.54
CA THR A 62 32.76 -36.89 -16.78
C THR A 62 33.42 -38.00 -17.58
N THR A 63 34.22 -38.84 -16.91
CA THR A 63 34.75 -40.08 -17.52
C THR A 63 33.66 -41.13 -17.57
N LEU A 64 33.44 -41.72 -18.74
CA LEU A 64 32.50 -42.82 -18.97
C LEU A 64 33.21 -44.18 -19.03
N LEU A 65 34.45 -44.22 -19.51
CA LEU A 65 35.24 -45.44 -19.63
C LEU A 65 36.72 -45.14 -19.34
N GLY A 66 37.39 -46.04 -18.61
CA GLY A 66 38.77 -45.88 -18.14
C GLY A 66 38.89 -45.32 -16.71
N SER A 67 40.01 -45.60 -16.04
CA SER A 67 40.23 -45.25 -14.63
C SER A 67 40.67 -43.80 -14.38
N SER A 68 41.24 -43.11 -15.39
CA SER A 68 41.56 -41.69 -15.34
C SER A 68 41.73 -41.10 -16.75
N ALA A 69 40.65 -40.56 -17.31
CA ALA A 69 40.62 -40.00 -18.67
C ALA A 69 40.85 -38.48 -18.70
N GLU A 70 41.85 -37.96 -17.99
CA GLU A 70 42.05 -36.52 -17.78
C GLU A 70 42.24 -35.75 -19.10
N ILE A 71 43.02 -36.31 -20.03
CA ILE A 71 43.27 -35.72 -21.35
C ILE A 71 41.97 -35.66 -22.16
N ALA A 72 41.20 -36.75 -22.18
CA ALA A 72 39.92 -36.81 -22.88
C ALA A 72 38.90 -35.84 -22.27
N GLN A 73 38.86 -35.71 -20.94
CA GLN A 73 38.00 -34.75 -20.25
C GLN A 73 38.37 -33.31 -20.63
N ASN A 74 39.65 -32.93 -20.54
CA ASN A 74 40.09 -31.57 -20.83
C ASN A 74 39.83 -31.19 -22.30
N LEU A 75 40.06 -32.13 -23.22
CA LEU A 75 39.75 -31.94 -24.63
C LEU A 75 38.23 -31.82 -24.87
N ALA A 76 37.43 -32.69 -24.25
CA ALA A 76 35.97 -32.62 -24.33
C ALA A 76 35.44 -31.29 -23.80
N LYS A 77 35.97 -30.78 -22.67
CA LYS A 77 35.59 -29.49 -22.10
C LYS A 77 35.85 -28.34 -23.07
N ARG A 78 37.06 -28.30 -23.65
CA ARG A 78 37.44 -27.23 -24.59
C ARG A 78 36.60 -27.25 -25.86
N MET A 79 36.31 -28.43 -26.39
CA MET A 79 35.45 -28.59 -27.57
C MET A 79 34.00 -28.20 -27.27
N ALA A 80 33.44 -28.67 -26.14
CA ALA A 80 32.09 -28.32 -25.71
C ALA A 80 31.94 -26.81 -25.44
N TYR A 81 32.95 -26.18 -24.85
CA TYR A 81 32.99 -24.73 -24.63
C TYR A 81 33.04 -23.96 -25.95
N ARG A 82 33.90 -24.38 -26.90
CA ARG A 82 34.10 -23.68 -28.17
C ARG A 82 32.90 -23.79 -29.12
N TYR A 83 32.28 -24.95 -29.19
CA TYR A 83 31.20 -25.23 -30.17
C TYR A 83 29.80 -25.27 -29.54
N ALA A 84 29.67 -25.07 -28.23
CA ALA A 84 28.39 -25.09 -27.50
C ALA A 84 27.54 -26.36 -27.77
N LYS A 85 28.20 -27.52 -27.93
CA LYS A 85 27.60 -28.83 -28.23
C LYS A 85 28.10 -29.89 -27.25
N GLN A 86 27.41 -31.03 -27.19
CA GLN A 86 27.86 -32.18 -26.42
C GLN A 86 28.95 -32.93 -27.18
N PHE A 87 30.07 -33.19 -26.52
CA PHE A 87 31.19 -33.94 -27.09
C PHE A 87 31.47 -35.20 -26.27
N TYR A 88 31.64 -36.30 -26.98
CA TYR A 88 32.23 -37.54 -26.49
C TYR A 88 33.64 -37.60 -27.06
N VAL A 89 34.65 -37.79 -26.22
CA VAL A 89 36.05 -37.86 -26.64
C VAL A 89 36.62 -39.17 -26.15
N SER A 90 37.08 -39.99 -27.09
CA SER A 90 37.81 -41.20 -26.80
C SER A 90 39.25 -41.10 -27.28
N ILE A 91 40.18 -41.48 -26.42
CA ILE A 91 41.62 -41.48 -26.70
C ILE A 91 42.15 -42.89 -26.41
N ASN A 92 42.75 -43.50 -27.43
CA ASN A 92 43.35 -44.82 -27.34
C ASN A 92 44.81 -44.76 -27.82
N LEU A 93 45.68 -44.27 -26.93
CA LEU A 93 47.12 -44.19 -27.11
C LEU A 93 47.82 -45.28 -26.29
N SER A 94 48.92 -45.84 -26.80
CA SER A 94 49.63 -46.96 -26.17
C SER A 94 50.23 -46.57 -24.81
N ALA A 95 50.34 -47.54 -23.91
CA ALA A 95 50.74 -47.34 -22.51
C ALA A 95 52.17 -46.81 -22.31
N SER A 96 53.04 -46.85 -23.33
CA SER A 96 54.37 -46.26 -23.30
C SER A 96 54.35 -44.73 -23.19
N ASP A 97 53.28 -44.06 -23.62
CA ASP A 97 53.13 -42.61 -23.56
C ASP A 97 52.36 -42.12 -22.33
N LYS A 98 51.70 -43.00 -21.55
CA LYS A 98 50.72 -42.58 -20.53
C LYS A 98 51.31 -41.93 -19.27
N GLN A 99 52.62 -42.08 -19.00
CA GLN A 99 53.28 -41.39 -17.88
C GLN A 99 54.02 -40.11 -18.28
N GLN A 100 54.17 -39.84 -19.57
CA GLN A 100 54.77 -38.62 -20.12
C GLN A 100 54.25 -38.40 -21.55
N VAL A 101 52.95 -38.13 -21.70
CA VAL A 101 52.41 -37.79 -23.02
C VAL A 101 53.04 -36.46 -23.42
N ASP A 102 53.78 -36.45 -24.52
CA ASP A 102 54.44 -35.25 -25.05
C ASP A 102 53.40 -34.11 -25.20
N PRO A 103 53.57 -32.96 -24.52
CA PRO A 103 52.66 -31.82 -24.65
C PRO A 103 52.46 -31.37 -26.11
N TYR A 104 53.45 -31.59 -26.97
CA TYR A 104 53.35 -31.29 -28.39
C TYR A 104 52.40 -32.24 -29.13
N LEU A 105 52.35 -33.52 -28.75
CA LEU A 105 51.42 -34.50 -29.31
C LEU A 105 49.96 -34.16 -28.92
N ILE A 106 49.73 -33.75 -27.67
CA ILE A 106 48.39 -33.32 -27.22
C ILE A 106 47.93 -32.09 -28.00
N HIS A 107 48.82 -31.11 -28.17
CA HIS A 107 48.52 -29.90 -28.94
C HIS A 107 48.24 -30.22 -30.42
N PHE A 108 49.01 -31.14 -31.01
CA PHE A 108 48.79 -31.64 -32.36
C PHE A 108 47.40 -32.28 -32.50
N ILE A 109 47.05 -33.20 -31.61
CA ILE A 109 45.74 -33.87 -31.57
C ILE A 109 44.60 -32.85 -31.45
N GLU A 110 44.71 -31.90 -30.52
CA GLU A 110 43.70 -30.86 -30.29
C GLU A 110 43.50 -29.98 -31.53
N LYS A 111 44.59 -29.57 -32.18
CA LYS A 111 44.56 -28.74 -33.38
C LYS A 111 43.96 -29.49 -34.57
N THR A 112 44.35 -30.74 -34.77
CA THR A 112 43.83 -31.59 -35.86
C THR A 112 42.34 -31.85 -35.69
N LEU A 113 41.90 -32.25 -34.48
CA LEU A 113 40.47 -32.42 -34.17
C LEU A 113 39.67 -31.12 -34.32
N SER A 114 40.19 -29.99 -33.83
CA SER A 114 39.54 -28.69 -33.99
C SER A 114 39.34 -28.33 -35.45
N ASN A 115 40.36 -28.56 -36.30
CA ASN A 115 40.29 -28.30 -37.73
C ASN A 115 39.30 -29.22 -38.43
N LEU A 116 39.27 -30.50 -38.05
CA LEU A 116 38.35 -31.50 -38.60
C LEU A 116 36.90 -31.16 -38.25
N VAL A 117 36.61 -30.87 -36.97
CA VAL A 117 35.30 -30.41 -36.51
C VAL A 117 34.90 -29.10 -37.20
N ALA A 118 35.80 -28.12 -37.32
CA ALA A 118 35.51 -26.87 -38.01
C ALA A 118 35.25 -27.05 -39.52
N ARG A 119 35.82 -28.07 -40.17
CA ARG A 119 35.52 -28.43 -41.57
C ARG A 119 34.15 -29.09 -41.68
N ILE A 120 33.79 -29.97 -40.75
CA ILE A 120 32.49 -30.63 -40.70
C ILE A 120 31.38 -29.62 -40.43
N GLU A 121 31.53 -28.77 -39.40
CA GLU A 121 30.57 -27.73 -39.03
C GLU A 121 30.31 -26.74 -40.19
N ARG A 122 31.33 -26.43 -41.01
CA ARG A 122 31.17 -25.60 -42.21
C ARG A 122 30.35 -26.27 -43.32
N ARG A 123 30.28 -27.60 -43.35
CA ARG A 123 29.52 -28.38 -44.34
C ARG A 123 28.10 -28.71 -43.88
N LEU A 124 27.82 -28.61 -42.59
CA LEU A 124 26.47 -28.76 -42.06
C LEU A 124 25.62 -27.52 -42.40
N PRO A 125 24.37 -27.69 -42.88
CA PRO A 125 23.47 -26.56 -43.07
C PRO A 125 23.23 -25.85 -41.73
N GLN A 126 23.53 -24.55 -41.67
CA GLN A 126 23.35 -23.68 -40.49
C GLN A 126 21.88 -23.53 -40.03
N SER A 127 20.92 -24.23 -40.66
CA SER A 127 19.49 -24.15 -40.34
C SER A 127 19.07 -24.87 -39.07
N LEU A 128 20.02 -25.38 -38.29
CA LEU A 128 19.78 -25.98 -36.98
C LEU A 128 20.73 -25.35 -35.96
N VAL A 129 20.54 -24.04 -35.78
CA VAL A 129 20.66 -23.36 -34.48
C VAL A 129 20.15 -24.32 -33.40
N PRO A 130 20.77 -24.39 -32.20
CA PRO A 130 20.33 -25.32 -31.18
C PRO A 130 18.82 -25.22 -31.05
N LEU A 131 18.11 -26.35 -30.90
CA LEU A 131 16.89 -26.30 -30.12
C LEU A 131 17.34 -25.93 -28.69
N GLN A 132 17.66 -24.65 -28.49
CA GLN A 132 17.18 -23.89 -27.35
C GLN A 132 15.77 -24.44 -27.16
N ARG A 133 15.51 -25.04 -26.00
CA ARG A 133 14.14 -25.24 -25.53
C ARG A 133 13.40 -23.99 -26.01
N THR A 134 12.39 -24.15 -26.87
CA THR A 134 11.57 -23.04 -27.33
C THR A 134 10.75 -22.61 -26.12
N ASP A 135 11.45 -22.09 -25.12
CA ASP A 135 10.91 -21.25 -24.09
C ASP A 135 10.42 -20.07 -24.90
N GLY A 136 9.09 -19.95 -25.03
CA GLY A 136 8.49 -18.88 -25.81
C GLY A 136 9.04 -17.52 -25.37
N PRO A 137 8.85 -16.46 -26.15
CA PRO A 137 9.31 -15.11 -25.81
C PRO A 137 8.82 -14.63 -24.42
N TRP A 138 7.85 -15.33 -23.84
CA TRP A 138 7.19 -15.08 -22.57
C TRP A 138 7.86 -15.70 -21.34
N ASN A 139 9.03 -16.34 -21.46
CA ASN A 139 9.74 -16.86 -20.29
C ASN A 139 10.40 -15.72 -19.49
N PHE A 140 9.73 -15.27 -18.42
CA PHE A 140 10.19 -14.16 -17.57
C PHE A 140 11.60 -14.35 -17.00
N ILE A 141 12.00 -15.57 -16.64
CA ILE A 141 13.32 -15.82 -16.04
C ILE A 141 14.44 -15.66 -17.09
N GLN A 142 14.16 -15.99 -18.34
CA GLN A 142 15.15 -15.92 -19.42
C GLN A 142 15.13 -14.58 -20.16
N HIS A 143 13.96 -13.97 -20.28
CA HIS A 143 13.72 -12.71 -20.98
C HIS A 143 12.93 -11.74 -20.08
N PRO A 144 13.52 -11.25 -18.97
CA PRO A 144 12.78 -10.46 -17.99
C PRO A 144 12.35 -9.09 -18.52
N LEU A 145 13.18 -8.43 -19.33
CA LEU A 145 12.91 -7.05 -19.78
C LEU A 145 11.71 -6.98 -20.75
N PRO A 146 11.65 -7.76 -21.85
CA PRO A 146 10.52 -7.69 -22.79
C PRO A 146 9.20 -8.12 -22.15
N VAL A 147 9.25 -9.12 -21.25
CA VAL A 147 8.06 -9.57 -20.52
C VAL A 147 7.57 -8.49 -19.56
N LEU A 148 8.49 -7.78 -18.88
CA LEU A 148 8.14 -6.68 -17.98
C LEU A 148 7.57 -5.47 -18.72
N GLU A 149 8.09 -5.12 -19.91
CA GLU A 149 7.53 -4.08 -20.77
C GLU A 149 6.06 -4.37 -21.11
N VAL A 150 5.77 -5.58 -21.60
CA VAL A 150 4.41 -6.01 -21.94
C VAL A 150 3.53 -6.05 -20.69
N THR A 151 4.05 -6.51 -19.56
CA THR A 151 3.31 -6.56 -18.29
C THR A 151 2.94 -5.16 -17.80
N CYS A 152 3.86 -4.20 -17.83
CA CYS A 152 3.59 -2.82 -17.47
C CYS A 152 2.54 -2.20 -18.39
N LEU A 153 2.64 -2.44 -19.70
CA LEU A 153 1.67 -1.97 -20.68
C LEU A 153 0.27 -2.54 -20.40
N VAL A 154 0.16 -3.85 -20.18
CA VAL A 154 -1.11 -4.51 -19.88
C VAL A 154 -1.72 -3.98 -18.58
N LEU A 155 -0.93 -3.82 -17.52
CA LEU A 155 -1.40 -3.29 -16.24
C LEU A 155 -1.87 -1.83 -16.36
N ALA A 156 -1.12 -0.97 -17.06
CA ALA A 156 -1.51 0.42 -17.27
C ALA A 156 -2.80 0.54 -18.09
N VAL A 157 -2.95 -0.27 -19.14
CA VAL A 157 -4.18 -0.32 -19.95
C VAL A 157 -5.35 -0.86 -19.13
N ALA A 158 -5.15 -1.94 -18.37
CA ALA A 158 -6.20 -2.52 -17.53
C ALA A 158 -6.67 -1.55 -16.45
N ALA A 159 -5.75 -0.84 -15.79
CA ALA A 159 -6.08 0.20 -14.81
C ALA A 159 -6.85 1.36 -15.46
N SER A 160 -6.43 1.79 -16.65
CA SER A 160 -7.11 2.86 -17.40
C SER A 160 -8.52 2.46 -17.84
N LEU A 161 -8.70 1.22 -18.30
CA LEU A 161 -10.01 0.67 -18.67
C LEU A 161 -10.92 0.45 -17.46
N GLY A 162 -10.37 -0.07 -16.36
CA GLY A 162 -11.09 -0.24 -15.10
C GLY A 162 -11.56 1.09 -14.54
N TYR A 163 -10.72 2.12 -14.61
CA TYR A 163 -11.11 3.48 -14.28
C TYR A 163 -12.20 4.02 -15.22
N ALA A 164 -12.03 3.89 -16.54
CA ALA A 164 -13.02 4.36 -17.50
C ALA A 164 -14.39 3.67 -17.28
N PHE A 165 -14.39 2.39 -16.91
CA PHE A 165 -15.59 1.64 -16.55
C PHE A 165 -16.22 2.15 -15.25
N ALA A 166 -15.42 2.34 -14.19
CA ALA A 166 -15.90 2.88 -12.91
C ALA A 166 -16.39 4.34 -13.04
N ALA A 167 -15.76 5.13 -13.92
CA ALA A 167 -16.11 6.52 -14.22
C ALA A 167 -17.29 6.66 -15.19
N GLY A 168 -17.79 5.55 -15.75
CA GLY A 168 -18.86 5.44 -16.75
C GLY A 168 -20.25 5.92 -16.32
N LEU A 169 -20.35 6.80 -15.31
CA LEU A 169 -21.60 7.42 -14.87
C LEU A 169 -21.53 8.94 -14.65
N LYS A 170 -20.36 9.64 -14.61
CA LYS A 170 -20.34 11.10 -14.32
C LYS A 170 -19.26 12.02 -14.96
N CYS A 171 -18.48 11.59 -15.96
CA CYS A 171 -17.67 12.40 -16.94
C CYS A 171 -16.21 11.88 -17.06
N PRO A 172 -15.66 11.56 -18.25
CA PRO A 172 -14.45 10.73 -18.32
C PRO A 172 -13.11 11.44 -18.66
N ASP A 173 -13.06 12.71 -19.10
CA ASP A 173 -11.84 13.20 -19.79
C ASP A 173 -10.82 13.98 -18.94
N GLN A 174 -11.19 14.64 -17.83
CA GLN A 174 -10.27 15.59 -17.18
C GLN A 174 -9.29 14.98 -16.16
N ARG A 175 -9.51 13.75 -15.67
CA ARG A 175 -8.71 13.18 -14.56
C ARG A 175 -7.68 12.11 -14.97
N VAL A 176 -7.87 11.47 -16.12
CA VAL A 176 -6.94 10.44 -16.62
C VAL A 176 -5.57 11.05 -16.92
N PHE A 177 -5.54 12.21 -17.57
CA PHE A 177 -4.29 12.86 -17.97
C PHE A 177 -3.45 13.31 -16.75
N PRO A 178 -4.01 14.01 -15.74
CA PRO A 178 -3.31 14.27 -14.49
C PRO A 178 -2.79 13.01 -13.80
N ALA A 179 -3.60 11.95 -13.72
CA ALA A 179 -3.19 10.70 -13.07
C ALA A 179 -2.01 10.02 -13.78
N LEU A 180 -2.00 10.02 -15.12
CA LEU A 180 -0.87 9.54 -15.91
C LEU A 180 0.38 10.38 -15.69
N LEU A 181 0.25 11.71 -15.62
CA LEU A 181 1.37 12.61 -15.35
C LEU A 181 1.95 12.39 -13.95
N THR A 182 1.09 12.28 -12.93
CA THR A 182 1.48 11.94 -11.56
C THR A 182 2.16 10.57 -11.50
N THR A 183 1.68 9.60 -12.28
CA THR A 183 2.32 8.27 -12.37
C THR A 183 3.71 8.39 -12.99
N VAL A 184 3.89 9.15 -14.08
CA VAL A 184 5.21 9.37 -14.70
C VAL A 184 6.18 10.04 -13.72
N ALA A 185 5.72 11.06 -12.99
CA ALA A 185 6.52 11.68 -11.92
C ALA A 185 6.86 10.66 -10.82
N GLY A 186 5.90 9.82 -10.45
CA GLY A 186 6.04 8.71 -9.52
C GLY A 186 7.08 7.68 -9.96
N ILE A 187 7.12 7.31 -11.25
CA ILE A 187 8.13 6.40 -11.81
C ILE A 187 9.53 6.98 -11.60
N MET A 188 9.72 8.27 -11.88
CA MET A 188 11.00 8.94 -11.69
C MET A 188 11.40 8.98 -10.21
N PHE A 189 10.44 9.25 -9.32
CA PHE A 189 10.66 9.21 -7.88
C PHE A 189 11.05 7.81 -7.38
N VAL A 190 10.30 6.77 -7.75
CA VAL A 190 10.57 5.38 -7.38
C VAL A 190 11.91 4.93 -7.95
N HIS A 191 12.24 5.28 -9.20
CA HIS A 191 13.54 4.98 -9.80
C HIS A 191 14.68 5.61 -8.98
N PHE A 192 14.55 6.89 -8.65
CA PHE A 192 15.54 7.61 -7.84
C PHE A 192 15.70 6.97 -6.46
N MET A 193 14.60 6.67 -5.75
CA MET A 193 14.64 5.96 -4.47
C MET A 193 15.32 4.60 -4.59
N THR A 194 14.98 3.81 -5.63
CA THR A 194 15.54 2.48 -5.84
C THR A 194 17.05 2.52 -6.07
N VAL A 195 17.55 3.56 -6.76
CA VAL A 195 18.99 3.82 -6.90
C VAL A 195 19.62 4.16 -5.56
N LEU A 196 18.98 5.01 -4.74
CA LEU A 196 19.49 5.33 -3.39
C LEU A 196 19.58 4.11 -2.49
N PHE A 197 18.66 3.15 -2.65
CA PHE A 197 18.69 1.86 -1.94
C PHE A 197 19.66 0.83 -2.53
N GLY A 198 20.48 1.21 -3.52
CA GLY A 198 21.62 0.41 -3.99
C GLY A 198 21.48 -0.19 -5.39
N ALA A 199 20.42 0.11 -6.14
CA ALA A 199 20.34 -0.30 -7.54
C ALA A 199 21.34 0.49 -8.43
N ALA A 200 21.86 -0.17 -9.46
CA ALA A 200 22.88 0.41 -10.32
C ALA A 200 22.33 1.57 -11.19
N PHE A 201 22.97 2.74 -11.11
CA PHE A 201 22.57 3.94 -11.83
C PHE A 201 22.93 3.90 -13.34
N PHE A 202 24.10 3.36 -13.71
CA PHE A 202 24.57 3.37 -15.11
C PHE A 202 24.48 2.01 -15.81
N LYS A 203 24.79 0.91 -15.12
CA LYS A 203 24.73 -0.45 -15.68
C LYS A 203 23.41 -1.10 -15.31
N GLY A 204 22.54 -1.38 -16.28
CA GLY A 204 21.24 -1.99 -16.02
C GLY A 204 20.14 -1.01 -15.58
N SER A 205 20.34 0.29 -15.81
CA SER A 205 19.36 1.36 -15.52
C SER A 205 17.99 1.10 -16.15
N TYR A 206 17.98 0.47 -17.33
CA TYR A 206 16.75 0.08 -18.02
C TYR A 206 15.91 -0.91 -17.20
N GLY A 207 16.53 -1.91 -16.58
CA GLY A 207 15.84 -2.86 -15.70
C GLY A 207 15.28 -2.18 -14.45
N THR A 208 16.05 -1.26 -13.86
CA THR A 208 15.60 -0.45 -12.72
C THR A 208 14.43 0.46 -13.09
N MET A 209 14.45 1.04 -14.29
CA MET A 209 13.35 1.87 -14.80
C MET A 209 12.09 1.02 -15.01
N LEU A 210 12.20 -0.15 -15.64
CA LEU A 210 11.06 -1.04 -15.83
C LEU A 210 10.47 -1.53 -14.50
N PHE A 211 11.31 -1.81 -13.50
CA PHE A 211 10.85 -2.13 -12.15
C PHE A 211 10.14 -0.94 -11.50
N ALA A 212 10.70 0.26 -11.59
CA ALA A 212 10.07 1.47 -11.07
C ALA A 212 8.71 1.73 -11.75
N SER A 213 8.61 1.52 -13.06
CA SER A 213 7.35 1.54 -13.80
C SER A 213 6.35 0.53 -13.26
N HIS A 214 6.77 -0.72 -13.08
CA HIS A 214 5.91 -1.78 -12.56
C HIS A 214 5.37 -1.46 -11.16
N LEU A 215 6.24 -1.02 -10.25
CA LEU A 215 5.86 -0.67 -8.89
C LEU A 215 4.96 0.57 -8.86
N ALA A 216 5.28 1.63 -9.63
CA ALA A 216 4.48 2.84 -9.69
C ALA A 216 3.09 2.62 -10.32
N ILE A 217 2.97 1.75 -11.33
CA ILE A 217 1.66 1.40 -11.91
C ILE A 217 0.77 0.68 -10.89
N LEU A 218 1.34 -0.12 -9.99
CA LEU A 218 0.57 -0.85 -8.97
C LEU A 218 0.28 -0.01 -7.71
N THR A 219 1.13 0.96 -7.40
CA THR A 219 1.03 1.80 -6.20
C THR A 219 0.49 3.20 -6.49
N ILE A 220 1.13 3.96 -7.36
CA ILE A 220 0.87 5.40 -7.58
C ILE A 220 -0.31 5.62 -8.52
N LEU A 221 -0.45 4.83 -9.59
CA LEU A 221 -1.52 5.04 -10.57
C LEU A 221 -2.94 4.92 -9.95
N PRO A 222 -3.28 3.89 -9.14
CA PRO A 222 -4.59 3.80 -8.49
C PRO A 222 -4.87 4.98 -7.56
N LEU A 223 -3.85 5.44 -6.82
CA LEU A 223 -3.94 6.59 -5.93
C LEU A 223 -4.18 7.89 -6.70
N ALA A 224 -3.40 8.12 -7.76
CA ALA A 224 -3.50 9.33 -8.59
C ALA A 224 -4.83 9.41 -9.34
N VAL A 225 -5.40 8.26 -9.69
CA VAL A 225 -6.71 8.16 -10.32
C VAL A 225 -7.85 8.50 -9.36
N TYR A 226 -7.70 8.20 -8.06
CA TYR A 226 -8.76 8.37 -7.06
C TYR A 226 -8.65 9.67 -6.25
N TRP A 227 -7.44 10.03 -5.80
CA TRP A 227 -7.17 11.20 -4.96
C TRP A 227 -6.69 12.43 -5.75
N ASP A 228 -6.52 12.33 -7.08
CA ASP A 228 -5.89 13.38 -7.88
C ASP A 228 -4.52 13.80 -7.26
N LEU A 229 -4.16 15.10 -7.33
CA LEU A 229 -2.94 15.69 -6.76
C LEU A 229 -3.16 16.28 -5.34
N ASP A 230 -4.10 15.73 -4.57
CA ASP A 230 -4.38 16.16 -3.20
C ASP A 230 -3.30 15.70 -2.21
N VAL A 231 -2.20 16.46 -2.11
CA VAL A 231 -1.03 16.12 -1.29
C VAL A 231 -1.40 15.84 0.17
N ASP A 232 -2.37 16.57 0.73
CA ASP A 232 -2.81 16.39 2.11
C ASP A 232 -3.42 15.00 2.30
N ARG A 233 -4.27 14.55 1.37
CA ARG A 233 -4.86 13.22 1.41
C ARG A 233 -3.81 12.11 1.25
N TRP A 234 -2.83 12.30 0.37
CA TRP A 234 -1.72 11.35 0.21
C TRP A 234 -0.91 11.20 1.51
N LEU A 235 -0.57 12.30 2.18
CA LEU A 235 0.16 12.28 3.44
C LEU A 235 -0.67 11.68 4.57
N ASN A 236 -1.93 12.10 4.71
CA ASN A 236 -2.84 11.61 5.74
C ASN A 236 -3.00 10.09 5.65
N VAL A 237 -3.24 9.54 4.46
CA VAL A 237 -3.47 8.10 4.30
C VAL A 237 -2.16 7.31 4.35
N LEU A 238 -1.16 7.65 3.52
CA LEU A 238 0.05 6.81 3.36
C LEU A 238 1.05 6.93 4.52
N VAL A 239 1.15 8.12 5.13
CA VAL A 239 2.16 8.43 6.16
C VAL A 239 1.53 8.45 7.54
N LEU A 240 0.40 9.11 7.71
CA LEU A 240 -0.27 9.25 9.02
C LEU A 240 -1.29 8.15 9.30
N TRP A 241 -1.57 7.26 8.32
CA TRP A 241 -2.52 6.15 8.44
C TRP A 241 -3.95 6.61 8.78
N GLN A 242 -4.30 7.86 8.47
CA GLN A 242 -5.61 8.46 8.67
C GLN A 242 -6.50 8.19 7.45
N CYS A 243 -7.28 7.12 7.50
CA CYS A 243 -8.21 6.73 6.44
C CYS A 243 -9.60 7.33 6.68
N ALA A 244 -10.19 7.98 5.68
CA ALA A 244 -11.52 8.56 5.79
C ALA A 244 -12.63 7.57 5.40
N ASP A 245 -12.36 6.69 4.44
CA ASP A 245 -13.30 5.71 3.91
C ASP A 245 -12.65 4.31 3.72
N THR A 246 -13.48 3.29 3.43
CA THR A 246 -13.02 1.91 3.20
C THR A 246 -12.09 1.79 2.00
N LEU A 247 -12.20 2.69 1.03
CA LEU A 247 -11.37 2.70 -0.16
C LEU A 247 -9.96 3.21 0.16
N ASP A 248 -9.82 4.20 1.04
CA ASP A 248 -8.53 4.66 1.57
C ASP A 248 -7.79 3.50 2.25
N VAL A 249 -8.49 2.69 3.05
CA VAL A 249 -7.92 1.49 3.67
C VAL A 249 -7.46 0.47 2.63
N ALA A 250 -8.30 0.19 1.62
CA ALA A 250 -7.97 -0.76 0.57
C ALA A 250 -6.73 -0.31 -0.24
N LEU A 251 -6.67 0.98 -0.58
CA LEU A 251 -5.55 1.59 -1.30
C LEU A 251 -4.26 1.63 -0.47
N LEU A 252 -4.38 1.91 0.83
CA LEU A 252 -3.27 1.85 1.79
C LEU A 252 -2.69 0.44 1.87
N LEU A 253 -3.54 -0.56 2.13
CA LEU A 253 -3.15 -1.97 2.21
C LEU A 253 -2.49 -2.43 0.90
N GLN A 254 -3.08 -2.06 -0.23
CA GLN A 254 -2.54 -2.38 -1.56
C GLN A 254 -1.12 -1.82 -1.71
N THR A 255 -0.95 -0.52 -1.49
CA THR A 255 0.35 0.16 -1.62
C THR A 255 1.41 -0.50 -0.74
N TRP A 256 1.11 -0.73 0.53
CA TRP A 256 2.05 -1.35 1.46
C TRP A 256 2.37 -2.80 1.10
N MET A 257 1.39 -3.60 0.66
CA MET A 257 1.66 -5.00 0.26
C MET A 257 2.54 -5.09 -0.98
N HIS A 258 2.40 -4.17 -1.95
CA HIS A 258 3.31 -4.09 -3.11
C HIS A 258 4.73 -3.70 -2.69
N VAL A 259 4.88 -2.65 -1.87
CA VAL A 259 6.17 -2.16 -1.40
C VAL A 259 6.89 -3.20 -0.53
N LEU A 260 6.18 -3.81 0.43
CA LEU A 260 6.72 -4.88 1.26
C LEU A 260 7.08 -6.12 0.44
N GLY A 261 6.24 -6.48 -0.54
CA GLY A 261 6.55 -7.56 -1.48
C GLY A 261 7.83 -7.29 -2.28
N ALA A 262 7.98 -6.09 -2.82
CA ALA A 262 9.19 -5.67 -3.53
C ALA A 262 10.43 -5.73 -2.63
N TRP A 263 10.31 -5.20 -1.41
CA TRP A 263 11.39 -5.19 -0.42
C TRP A 263 11.82 -6.60 -0.02
N LEU A 264 10.87 -7.50 0.26
CA LEU A 264 11.16 -8.91 0.53
C LEU A 264 11.84 -9.59 -0.67
N GLY A 265 11.44 -9.26 -1.90
CA GLY A 265 12.12 -9.72 -3.11
C GLY A 265 13.58 -9.27 -3.17
N ALA A 266 13.87 -8.02 -2.78
CA ALA A 266 15.22 -7.47 -2.76
C ALA A 266 16.14 -8.20 -1.76
N VAL A 267 15.59 -8.63 -0.61
CA VAL A 267 16.33 -9.40 0.42
C VAL A 267 16.91 -10.70 -0.14
N VAL A 268 16.30 -11.26 -1.18
CA VAL A 268 16.72 -12.55 -1.77
C VAL A 268 17.89 -12.42 -2.76
N ILE A 269 18.19 -11.21 -3.20
CA ILE A 269 19.31 -10.92 -4.12
C ILE A 269 20.68 -11.27 -3.51
N PRO A 270 21.02 -10.88 -2.26
CA PRO A 270 22.30 -11.24 -1.65
C PRO A 270 22.41 -12.71 -1.19
N LEU A 271 21.34 -13.51 -1.28
CA LEU A 271 21.40 -14.92 -0.89
C LEU A 271 22.13 -15.73 -1.97
N ASP A 272 23.10 -16.54 -1.54
CA ASP A 272 23.98 -17.34 -2.41
C ASP A 272 23.30 -18.62 -2.92
N TRP A 273 22.19 -18.47 -3.65
CA TRP A 273 21.51 -19.58 -4.31
C TRP A 273 21.90 -19.73 -5.80
N ASP A 274 22.63 -18.74 -6.34
CA ASP A 274 23.12 -18.67 -7.72
C ASP A 274 22.06 -19.06 -8.77
N ARG A 275 20.84 -18.53 -8.62
CA ARG A 275 19.73 -18.82 -9.54
C ARG A 275 19.45 -17.70 -10.51
N ALA A 276 19.06 -18.05 -11.73
CA ALA A 276 18.71 -17.09 -12.78
C ALA A 276 17.58 -16.12 -12.38
N TRP A 277 16.67 -16.53 -11.49
CA TRP A 277 15.60 -15.67 -11.01
C TRP A 277 16.05 -14.66 -9.93
N GLN A 278 17.25 -14.81 -9.34
CA GLN A 278 17.81 -13.86 -8.36
C GLN A 278 18.39 -12.59 -9.00
N VAL A 279 18.50 -12.56 -10.33
CA VAL A 279 19.08 -11.44 -11.07
C VAL A 279 18.15 -10.23 -11.05
N TRP A 280 18.68 -9.05 -10.73
CA TRP A 280 17.93 -7.79 -10.79
C TRP A 280 17.30 -7.55 -12.18
N PRO A 281 16.02 -7.13 -12.28
CA PRO A 281 15.06 -6.80 -11.21
C PRO A 281 14.07 -7.94 -10.85
N ILE A 282 14.34 -9.18 -11.29
CA ILE A 282 13.38 -10.29 -11.27
C ILE A 282 12.80 -10.56 -9.87
N PRO A 283 13.60 -10.68 -8.78
CA PRO A 283 13.05 -10.97 -7.45
C PRO A 283 12.08 -9.90 -6.95
N CYS A 284 12.38 -8.63 -7.21
CA CYS A 284 11.56 -7.51 -6.75
C CYS A 284 10.24 -7.45 -7.51
N VAL A 285 10.24 -7.74 -8.80
CA VAL A 285 9.01 -7.84 -9.61
C VAL A 285 8.15 -9.02 -9.14
N LEU A 286 8.75 -10.18 -8.89
CA LEU A 286 8.04 -11.35 -8.36
C LEU A 286 7.46 -11.06 -6.97
N GLY A 287 8.23 -10.41 -6.10
CA GLY A 287 7.79 -10.00 -4.77
C GLY A 287 6.63 -9.00 -4.83
N THR A 288 6.71 -7.99 -5.70
CA THR A 288 5.62 -7.02 -5.94
C THR A 288 4.35 -7.73 -6.42
N SER A 289 4.50 -8.65 -7.38
CA SER A 289 3.38 -9.44 -7.93
C SER A 289 2.75 -10.37 -6.89
N PHE A 290 3.56 -10.95 -6.00
CA PHE A 290 3.08 -11.77 -4.90
C PHE A 290 2.33 -10.93 -3.86
N GLY A 291 2.84 -9.74 -3.52
CA GLY A 291 2.12 -8.77 -2.70
C GLY A 291 0.76 -8.39 -3.29
N ASN A 292 0.71 -8.16 -4.61
CA ASN A 292 -0.53 -7.90 -5.34
C ASN A 292 -1.54 -9.04 -5.22
N LEU A 293 -1.08 -10.28 -5.38
CA LEU A 293 -1.91 -11.47 -5.23
C LEU A 293 -2.47 -11.57 -3.82
N LEU A 294 -1.63 -11.38 -2.80
CA LEU A 294 -2.01 -11.50 -1.40
C LEU A 294 -3.06 -10.46 -1.00
N VAL A 295 -2.85 -9.18 -1.37
CA VAL A 295 -3.83 -8.14 -1.05
C VAL A 295 -5.13 -8.34 -1.80
N THR A 296 -5.09 -8.80 -3.05
CA THR A 296 -6.30 -9.11 -3.82
C THR A 296 -7.11 -10.22 -3.13
N ILE A 297 -6.44 -11.29 -2.67
CA ILE A 297 -7.09 -12.37 -1.92
C ILE A 297 -7.66 -11.84 -0.60
N LEU A 298 -6.91 -11.02 0.13
CA LEU A 298 -7.34 -10.44 1.40
C LEU A 298 -8.59 -9.57 1.23
N LEU A 299 -8.56 -8.62 0.28
CA LEU A 299 -9.70 -7.74 0.01
C LEU A 299 -10.93 -8.53 -0.46
N LEU A 300 -10.73 -9.55 -1.30
CA LEU A 300 -11.81 -10.44 -1.71
C LEU A 300 -12.38 -11.24 -0.54
N ALA A 301 -11.53 -11.76 0.35
CA ALA A 301 -11.97 -12.48 1.53
C ALA A 301 -12.74 -11.58 2.50
N CYS A 302 -12.26 -10.35 2.76
CA CYS A 302 -12.96 -9.36 3.56
C CYS A 302 -14.33 -9.02 2.96
N TRP A 303 -14.40 -8.83 1.64
CA TRP A 303 -15.66 -8.58 0.93
C TRP A 303 -16.65 -9.75 1.06
N ILE A 304 -16.19 -10.99 0.84
CA ILE A 304 -17.02 -12.21 0.98
C ILE A 304 -17.51 -12.38 2.42
N ALA A 305 -16.62 -12.18 3.39
CA ALA A 305 -16.94 -12.31 4.81
C ALA A 305 -17.71 -11.10 5.37
N LYS A 306 -17.98 -10.06 4.55
CA LYS A 306 -18.59 -8.78 4.95
C LYS A 306 -17.90 -8.15 6.15
N ILE A 307 -16.57 -8.29 6.21
CA ILE A 307 -15.75 -7.65 7.23
C ILE A 307 -15.68 -6.16 6.92
N ASP A 308 -15.97 -5.32 7.91
CA ASP A 308 -15.77 -3.88 7.78
C ASP A 308 -14.27 -3.59 7.70
N LEU A 309 -13.82 -3.16 6.51
CA LEU A 309 -12.42 -2.85 6.26
C LEU A 309 -11.93 -1.71 7.15
N MET A 310 -12.81 -0.77 7.53
CA MET A 310 -12.44 0.33 8.41
C MET A 310 -11.92 -0.18 9.74
N SER A 311 -12.54 -1.23 10.31
CA SER A 311 -12.10 -1.85 11.57
C SER A 311 -10.65 -2.36 11.58
N LEU A 312 -10.04 -2.59 10.40
CA LEU A 312 -8.65 -3.04 10.28
C LEU A 312 -7.63 -1.93 10.52
N VAL A 313 -8.00 -0.67 10.24
CA VAL A 313 -7.13 0.51 10.40
C VAL A 313 -7.63 1.41 11.53
N SER A 314 -8.94 1.46 11.73
CA SER A 314 -9.55 1.91 12.97
C SER A 314 -9.40 0.81 14.01
N THR A 315 -8.21 0.73 14.60
CA THR A 315 -8.19 0.50 16.04
C THR A 315 -8.84 1.74 16.62
N SER A 316 -10.18 1.77 16.64
CA SER A 316 -11.05 2.80 17.20
C SER A 316 -10.24 3.94 17.81
N GLN A 317 -9.86 4.93 17.01
CA GLN A 317 -9.77 6.28 17.55
C GLN A 317 -11.23 6.72 17.78
N LYS A 318 -11.91 6.04 18.71
CA LYS A 318 -12.76 6.72 19.68
C LYS A 318 -11.82 7.78 20.22
N VAL A 319 -11.92 8.98 19.67
CA VAL A 319 -11.26 10.14 20.25
C VAL A 319 -11.80 10.15 21.66
N LYS A 320 -11.00 9.68 22.62
CA LYS A 320 -11.23 9.99 24.02
C LYS A 320 -11.04 11.48 24.07
N SER A 321 -12.15 12.19 23.92
CA SER A 321 -12.19 13.57 24.31
C SER A 321 -11.85 13.55 25.80
N ASP A 322 -10.75 14.22 26.19
CA ASP A 322 -10.35 14.38 27.60
C ASP A 322 -11.52 14.89 28.46
N VAL A 323 -12.46 15.57 27.79
CA VAL A 323 -13.64 16.25 28.32
C VAL A 323 -14.84 15.29 28.50
N TRP A 324 -15.10 14.38 27.56
CA TRP A 324 -16.24 13.42 27.62
C TRP A 324 -15.88 12.04 28.16
N GLN A 325 -14.61 11.77 28.45
CA GLN A 325 -14.15 10.43 28.82
C GLN A 325 -14.94 9.82 30.00
N GLY A 326 -15.22 10.60 31.05
CA GLY A 326 -15.98 10.12 32.20
C GLY A 326 -17.42 9.70 31.87
N TRP A 327 -18.06 10.41 30.93
CA TRP A 327 -19.40 10.06 30.44
C TRP A 327 -19.36 8.77 29.63
N GLN A 328 -18.40 8.65 28.71
CA GLN A 328 -18.24 7.47 27.85
C GLN A 328 -17.94 6.22 28.67
N ASP A 329 -17.05 6.31 29.66
CA ASP A 329 -16.67 5.18 30.51
C ASP A 329 -17.87 4.67 31.32
N HIS A 330 -18.70 5.57 31.87
CA HIS A 330 -19.89 5.17 32.62
C HIS A 330 -21.01 4.62 31.71
N LEU A 331 -21.30 5.27 30.59
CA LEU A 331 -22.29 4.77 29.62
C LEU A 331 -21.89 3.39 29.08
N ALA A 332 -20.59 3.14 28.88
CA ALA A 332 -20.09 1.81 28.51
C ALA A 332 -20.33 0.76 29.59
N THR A 333 -20.28 1.11 30.89
CA THR A 333 -20.63 0.16 31.97
C THR A 333 -22.10 -0.25 31.97
N LEU A 334 -22.97 0.61 31.43
CA LEU A 334 -24.40 0.35 31.25
C LEU A 334 -24.72 -0.36 29.92
N GLY A 335 -23.71 -0.57 29.07
CA GLY A 335 -23.86 -1.24 27.77
C GLY A 335 -24.17 -0.32 26.60
N TYR A 336 -24.18 1.01 26.79
CA TYR A 336 -24.33 1.96 25.69
C TYR A 336 -23.04 2.09 24.87
N GLU A 337 -23.20 2.18 23.55
CA GLU A 337 -22.13 2.58 22.65
C GLU A 337 -22.15 4.09 22.44
N SER A 338 -21.08 4.78 22.84
CA SER A 338 -20.98 6.24 22.79
C SER A 338 -19.78 6.72 21.95
N THR A 339 -20.01 7.78 21.18
CA THR A 339 -19.01 8.46 20.35
C THR A 339 -18.99 9.95 20.69
N ALA A 340 -17.85 10.45 21.15
CA ALA A 340 -17.65 11.88 21.38
C ALA A 340 -17.20 12.53 20.07
N LEU A 341 -17.91 13.59 19.65
CA LEU A 341 -17.63 14.31 18.42
C LEU A 341 -16.91 15.62 18.72
N GLU A 342 -15.74 15.81 18.11
CA GLU A 342 -15.08 17.11 18.06
C GLU A 342 -15.32 17.70 16.67
N LEU A 343 -16.35 18.55 16.57
CA LEU A 343 -16.68 19.24 15.33
C LEU A 343 -15.53 20.21 15.01
N LYS A 344 -14.89 20.05 13.85
CA LYS A 344 -13.70 20.80 13.46
C LYS A 344 -14.04 22.27 13.20
N HIS A 345 -13.04 23.13 13.42
CA HIS A 345 -13.11 24.52 13.00
C HIS A 345 -12.64 24.64 11.55
N ASN A 346 -13.50 25.13 10.66
CA ASN A 346 -13.07 25.52 9.32
C ASN A 346 -12.08 26.70 9.45
N TYR A 347 -10.88 26.56 8.88
CA TYR A 347 -9.84 27.59 8.91
C TYR A 347 -10.23 28.89 8.20
N ASN A 348 -11.25 28.85 7.33
CA ASN A 348 -11.84 30.04 6.74
C ASN A 348 -12.99 30.54 7.62
N PRO A 349 -12.90 31.76 8.20
CA PRO A 349 -13.98 32.31 9.01
C PRO A 349 -15.22 32.52 8.13
N PRO A 350 -16.38 31.96 8.50
CA PRO A 350 -17.61 32.18 7.75
C PRO A 350 -18.02 33.66 7.77
N SER A 351 -18.77 34.07 6.75
CA SER A 351 -19.19 35.47 6.62
C SER A 351 -20.42 35.79 7.46
N THR A 352 -21.23 34.78 7.79
CA THR A 352 -22.49 34.90 8.55
C THR A 352 -22.66 33.79 9.60
N GLY A 353 -23.51 34.05 10.60
CA GLY A 353 -23.95 33.07 11.61
C GLY A 353 -24.56 31.81 11.03
N GLU A 354 -25.38 32.00 10.01
CA GLU A 354 -26.12 30.90 9.39
C GLU A 354 -25.19 29.97 8.58
N GLU A 355 -24.23 30.51 7.84
CA GLU A 355 -23.18 29.71 7.19
C GLU A 355 -22.37 28.89 8.20
N TRP A 356 -22.08 29.48 9.38
CA TRP A 356 -21.36 28.79 10.44
C TRP A 356 -22.16 27.59 10.97
N ILE A 357 -23.42 27.79 11.36
CA ILE A 357 -24.27 26.69 11.86
C ILE A 357 -24.47 25.63 10.78
N GLN A 358 -24.77 26.03 9.53
CA GLN A 358 -24.98 25.09 8.44
C GLN A 358 -23.75 24.21 8.20
N GLY A 359 -22.54 24.77 8.30
CA GLY A 359 -21.30 24.00 8.26
C GLY A 359 -21.21 22.97 9.39
N ARG A 360 -21.53 23.36 10.63
CA ARG A 360 -21.51 22.49 11.82
C ARG A 360 -22.54 21.37 11.74
N VAL A 361 -23.77 21.70 11.33
CA VAL A 361 -24.85 20.74 11.11
C VAL A 361 -24.50 19.79 9.97
N HIS A 362 -23.86 20.28 8.90
CA HIS A 362 -23.40 19.45 7.81
C HIS A 362 -22.34 18.44 8.26
N GLU A 363 -21.37 18.87 9.06
CA GLU A 363 -20.34 17.99 9.63
C GLU A 363 -20.96 16.94 10.57
N LEU A 364 -21.85 17.35 11.47
CA LEU A 364 -22.60 16.44 12.35
C LEU A 364 -23.37 15.41 11.52
N ALA A 365 -24.09 15.85 10.47
CA ALA A 365 -24.82 14.96 9.57
C ALA A 365 -23.92 14.02 8.76
N GLN A 366 -22.68 14.40 8.47
CA GLN A 366 -21.70 13.51 7.85
C GLN A 366 -21.26 12.41 8.83
N TRP A 367 -20.96 12.77 10.08
CA TRP A 367 -20.61 11.81 11.13
C TRP A 367 -21.74 10.81 11.39
N MET A 368 -22.96 11.31 11.57
CA MET A 368 -24.15 10.47 11.81
C MET A 368 -24.38 9.47 10.66
N ARG A 369 -24.14 9.87 9.40
CA ARG A 369 -24.24 8.99 8.23
C ARG A 369 -23.12 7.97 8.12
N LYS A 370 -21.94 8.28 8.65
CA LYS A 370 -20.74 7.44 8.52
C LYS A 370 -20.69 6.32 9.56
N ASP A 371 -21.02 6.64 10.81
CA ASP A 371 -20.79 5.73 11.94
C ASP A 371 -22.07 5.06 12.48
N MET A 372 -23.27 5.60 12.22
CA MET A 372 -24.51 5.18 12.90
C MET A 372 -25.60 4.76 11.89
N ALA A 373 -25.40 3.62 11.22
CA ALA A 373 -26.21 3.25 10.05
C ALA A 373 -27.56 2.56 10.34
N PHE A 374 -27.83 2.11 11.57
CA PHE A 374 -28.98 1.23 11.83
C PHE A 374 -30.15 1.87 12.58
N PHE A 375 -29.92 2.83 13.49
CA PHE A 375 -30.97 3.49 14.26
C PHE A 375 -30.63 4.96 14.53
N PRO A 376 -31.63 5.86 14.59
CA PRO A 376 -31.42 7.24 15.02
C PRO A 376 -30.77 7.25 16.41
N PRO A 377 -29.69 8.00 16.64
CA PRO A 377 -29.00 7.99 17.93
C PRO A 377 -29.67 8.87 18.98
N ILE A 378 -29.21 8.71 20.22
CA ILE A 378 -29.46 9.64 21.32
C ILE A 378 -28.40 10.74 21.22
N LEU A 379 -28.83 11.98 21.01
CA LEU A 379 -27.92 13.11 20.84
C LEU A 379 -27.79 13.86 22.16
N ILE A 380 -26.56 13.95 22.69
CA ILE A 380 -26.24 14.72 23.89
C ILE A 380 -25.40 15.94 23.49
N ALA A 381 -25.86 17.14 23.84
CA ALA A 381 -25.18 18.40 23.53
C ALA A 381 -25.01 19.25 24.79
N HIS A 382 -23.86 19.92 24.91
CA HIS A 382 -23.56 20.82 26.04
C HIS A 382 -23.35 22.26 25.58
N GLY A 383 -23.87 23.20 26.36
CA GLY A 383 -23.64 24.63 26.16
C GLY A 383 -24.07 25.14 24.79
N LEU A 384 -23.14 25.76 24.06
CA LEU A 384 -23.41 26.37 22.75
C LEU A 384 -23.75 25.34 21.66
N GLU A 385 -23.27 24.10 21.79
CA GLU A 385 -23.55 23.03 20.83
C GLU A 385 -25.02 22.57 20.88
N ALA A 386 -25.77 22.96 21.91
CA ALA A 386 -27.21 22.77 21.95
C ALA A 386 -27.89 23.41 20.72
N ILE A 387 -27.38 24.54 20.22
CA ILE A 387 -27.91 25.21 19.03
C ILE A 387 -27.66 24.35 17.79
N THR A 388 -26.45 23.80 17.63
CA THR A 388 -26.10 22.88 16.53
C THR A 388 -27.00 21.65 16.57
N ALA A 389 -27.24 21.08 17.75
CA ALA A 389 -28.09 19.91 17.94
C ALA A 389 -29.56 20.22 17.60
N CYS A 390 -30.12 21.32 18.10
CA CYS A 390 -31.47 21.76 17.75
C CYS A 390 -31.62 21.99 16.24
N LYS A 391 -30.64 22.63 15.59
CA LYS A 391 -30.68 22.84 14.14
C LYS A 391 -30.57 21.53 13.35
N TYR A 392 -29.81 20.56 13.84
CA TYR A 392 -29.69 19.25 13.20
C TYR A 392 -31.02 18.48 13.23
N VAL A 393 -31.71 18.47 14.36
CA VAL A 393 -32.95 17.69 14.53
C VAL A 393 -34.14 18.25 13.76
N GLU A 394 -34.09 19.50 13.31
CA GLU A 394 -35.09 20.09 12.40
C GLU A 394 -35.23 19.31 11.08
N SER A 395 -34.12 18.74 10.60
CA SER A 395 -34.06 18.07 9.29
C SER A 395 -33.64 16.60 9.37
N ASN A 396 -33.27 16.10 10.55
CA ASN A 396 -32.73 14.75 10.73
C ASN A 396 -33.35 14.06 11.95
N PRO A 397 -33.72 12.78 11.85
CA PRO A 397 -34.31 12.06 12.97
C PRO A 397 -33.25 11.71 14.04
N VAL A 398 -33.66 11.79 15.29
CA VAL A 398 -32.94 11.28 16.48
C VAL A 398 -33.91 10.49 17.35
N SER A 399 -33.39 9.58 18.18
CA SER A 399 -34.23 8.80 19.11
C SER A 399 -34.58 9.58 20.36
N ALA A 400 -33.64 10.40 20.85
CA ALA A 400 -33.83 11.30 21.98
C ALA A 400 -32.81 12.44 21.88
N LEU A 401 -33.14 13.59 22.47
CA LEU A 401 -32.25 14.75 22.55
C LEU A 401 -32.04 15.15 24.01
N VAL A 402 -30.78 15.22 24.44
CA VAL A 402 -30.40 15.64 25.79
C VAL A 402 -29.58 16.93 25.70
N LEU A 403 -30.10 17.99 26.31
CA LEU A 403 -29.49 19.31 26.34
C LEU A 403 -28.92 19.58 27.74
N LEU A 404 -27.59 19.63 27.85
CA LEU A 404 -26.89 19.88 29.11
C LEU A 404 -26.50 21.36 29.19
N SER A 405 -27.08 22.08 30.14
CA SER A 405 -26.85 23.51 30.38
C SER A 405 -26.87 24.36 29.09
N PRO A 406 -27.94 24.28 28.28
CA PRO A 406 -28.00 24.97 27.00
C PRO A 406 -28.14 26.49 27.20
N PHE A 407 -27.51 27.28 26.34
CA PHE A 407 -27.69 28.74 26.33
C PHE A 407 -27.83 29.28 24.90
N THR A 408 -28.59 30.36 24.76
CA THR A 408 -28.78 31.03 23.48
C THR A 408 -27.68 32.08 23.24
N THR A 409 -27.50 32.48 21.99
CA THR A 409 -26.55 33.54 21.63
C THR A 409 -26.94 34.89 22.23
N GLU A 410 -28.24 35.17 22.36
CA GLU A 410 -28.75 36.37 23.00
C GLU A 410 -28.59 36.34 24.52
N GLY A 411 -28.82 35.18 25.15
CA GLY A 411 -28.59 34.98 26.57
C GLY A 411 -27.10 35.09 26.94
N LEU A 412 -26.22 34.50 26.12
CA LEU A 412 -24.78 34.68 26.27
C LEU A 412 -24.38 36.16 26.16
N ARG A 413 -24.96 36.88 25.19
CA ARG A 413 -24.71 38.31 25.00
C ARG A 413 -25.19 39.14 26.19
N SER A 414 -26.40 38.90 26.69
CA SER A 414 -26.96 39.66 27.82
C SER A 414 -26.16 39.41 29.11
N GLN A 415 -25.80 38.16 29.39
CA GLN A 415 -24.93 37.75 30.48
C GLN A 415 -23.54 38.41 30.40
N PHE A 416 -22.93 38.39 29.22
CA PHE A 416 -21.61 38.97 29.00
C PHE A 416 -21.62 40.49 29.18
N LEU A 417 -22.60 41.19 28.58
CA LEU A 417 -22.77 42.64 28.74
C LEU A 417 -23.02 43.01 30.20
N ALA A 418 -23.87 42.27 30.91
CA ALA A 418 -24.19 42.50 32.32
C ALA A 418 -22.96 42.28 33.24
N ARG A 419 -22.17 41.24 32.97
CA ARG A 419 -21.04 40.83 33.81
C ARG A 419 -19.79 41.67 33.59
N TYR A 420 -19.50 42.05 32.34
CA TYR A 420 -18.28 42.77 31.98
C TYR A 420 -18.48 44.27 31.79
N LYS A 421 -19.73 44.77 31.84
CA LYS A 421 -20.07 46.18 31.63
C LYS A 421 -19.44 46.76 30.35
N CYS A 422 -19.22 45.92 29.34
CA CYS A 422 -18.64 46.34 28.08
C CYS A 422 -19.75 46.86 27.15
N ASN A 423 -19.58 48.06 26.61
CA ASN A 423 -20.53 48.65 25.66
C ASN A 423 -20.19 48.33 24.19
N GLN A 424 -19.11 47.56 23.94
CA GLN A 424 -18.54 47.33 22.60
C GLN A 424 -18.46 45.85 22.21
N TRP A 425 -19.60 45.13 22.31
CA TRP A 425 -19.76 43.77 21.76
C TRP A 425 -19.39 43.67 20.26
N GLU A 426 -19.45 44.78 19.52
CA GLU A 426 -19.22 44.83 18.07
C GLU A 426 -17.77 45.19 17.67
N HIS A 427 -16.92 45.64 18.59
CA HIS A 427 -15.56 46.15 18.27
C HIS A 427 -14.41 45.47 19.01
N ASP A 428 -14.66 44.66 20.04
CA ASP A 428 -13.60 43.97 20.75
C ASP A 428 -13.04 42.80 19.92
N THR A 429 -11.75 42.92 19.59
CA THR A 429 -10.99 41.93 18.83
C THR A 429 -10.91 40.59 19.56
N HIS A 430 -11.22 39.51 18.83
CA HIS A 430 -11.09 38.05 19.09
C HIS A 430 -10.27 37.57 20.30
N LYS A 431 -9.14 38.21 20.61
CA LYS A 431 -8.27 37.83 21.73
C LYS A 431 -8.84 38.19 23.09
N ASP A 432 -9.55 39.30 23.24
CA ASP A 432 -10.04 39.72 24.56
C ASP A 432 -11.23 38.87 25.01
N PHE A 433 -12.13 38.48 24.12
CA PHE A 433 -13.24 37.60 24.47
C PHE A 433 -12.77 36.20 24.86
N ALA A 434 -11.95 35.52 24.05
CA ALA A 434 -11.47 34.19 24.41
C ALA A 434 -10.60 34.21 25.66
N THR A 435 -9.76 35.24 25.85
CA THR A 435 -8.98 35.40 27.07
C THR A 435 -9.86 35.65 28.28
N GLN A 436 -10.89 36.49 28.19
CA GLN A 436 -11.82 36.80 29.30
C GLN A 436 -12.81 35.66 29.56
N PHE A 437 -13.26 34.95 28.53
CA PHE A 437 -14.10 33.75 28.61
C PHE A 437 -13.31 32.61 29.24
N SER A 438 -12.08 32.35 28.77
CA SER A 438 -11.13 31.43 29.42
C SER A 438 -10.84 31.87 30.85
N HIS A 439 -10.62 33.16 31.15
CA HIS A 439 -10.42 33.67 32.51
C HIS A 439 -11.64 33.48 33.41
N ALA A 440 -12.86 33.60 32.88
CA ALA A 440 -14.08 33.34 33.65
C ALA A 440 -14.26 31.85 33.94
N LEU A 441 -13.95 30.99 32.97
CA LEU A 441 -13.95 29.54 33.14
C LEU A 441 -12.86 29.07 34.12
N THR A 442 -11.68 29.70 34.09
CA THR A 442 -10.51 29.37 34.96
C THR A 442 -10.46 30.15 36.29
N SER A 443 -11.36 31.11 36.51
CA SER A 443 -11.43 31.85 37.79
C SER A 443 -11.91 31.01 38.98
N ARG A 444 -12.41 29.78 38.73
CA ARG A 444 -12.41 28.69 39.71
C ARG A 444 -11.18 27.81 39.47
N LYS A 445 -10.46 27.57 40.56
CA LYS A 445 -9.08 27.09 40.62
C LYS A 445 -8.85 25.61 40.22
N GLU A 446 -9.72 24.97 39.45
CA GLU A 446 -9.80 23.50 39.41
C GLU A 446 -9.96 22.86 38.01
N LEU A 447 -9.30 23.38 36.96
CA LEU A 447 -9.03 22.56 35.77
C LEU A 447 -7.54 22.65 35.37
N PRO A 448 -6.80 21.52 35.32
CA PRO A 448 -5.50 21.50 34.66
C PRO A 448 -5.70 21.57 33.14
N SER A 449 -4.84 22.35 32.48
CA SER A 449 -4.50 22.26 31.05
C SER A 449 -5.60 22.52 29.99
N LEU A 450 -6.47 23.52 30.18
CA LEU A 450 -7.14 24.19 29.05
C LEU A 450 -6.23 25.22 28.32
N GLN A 451 -4.91 25.03 28.34
CA GLN A 451 -3.96 25.90 27.62
C GLN A 451 -4.01 25.69 26.09
N ASP A 452 -4.50 24.52 25.65
CA ASP A 452 -4.55 24.12 24.24
C ASP A 452 -5.96 24.02 23.67
N VAL A 453 -7.00 24.54 24.36
CA VAL A 453 -8.25 24.85 23.66
C VAL A 453 -7.98 26.04 22.78
N SER A 454 -7.44 25.73 21.60
CA SER A 454 -7.57 26.47 20.37
C SER A 454 -9.06 26.67 20.12
N ALA A 455 -9.67 27.58 20.90
CA ALA A 455 -10.85 28.30 20.52
C ALA A 455 -10.43 29.10 19.29
N ALA A 456 -10.47 28.45 18.13
CA ALA A 456 -10.55 29.11 16.86
C ALA A 456 -11.78 30.01 16.97
N THR A 457 -11.50 31.27 17.26
CA THR A 457 -12.45 32.26 17.73
C THR A 457 -13.29 32.75 16.57
N VAL A 458 -14.44 32.13 16.38
CA VAL A 458 -15.54 32.71 15.61
C VAL A 458 -15.81 34.12 16.15
N PRO A 459 -15.84 35.18 15.31
CA PRO A 459 -16.17 36.51 15.78
C PRO A 459 -17.54 36.53 16.46
N LEU A 460 -17.68 37.27 17.56
CA LEU A 460 -18.94 37.38 18.30
C LEU A 460 -20.11 37.90 17.46
N SER A 461 -19.80 38.61 16.36
CA SER A 461 -20.77 39.08 15.37
C SER A 461 -21.45 37.93 14.63
N ILE A 462 -20.80 36.78 14.46
CA ILE A 462 -21.38 35.60 13.80
C ILE A 462 -22.54 35.04 14.63
N TYR A 463 -22.46 35.11 15.96
CA TYR A 463 -23.53 34.64 16.85
C TYR A 463 -24.79 35.52 16.85
N LYS A 464 -24.73 36.73 16.28
CA LYS A 464 -25.85 37.70 16.27
C LYS A 464 -27.07 37.19 15.49
N ASP A 465 -26.80 36.46 14.41
CA ASP A 465 -27.82 36.01 13.45
C ASP A 465 -28.24 34.55 13.68
N ILE A 466 -27.68 33.92 14.70
CA ILE A 466 -27.96 32.54 15.06
C ILE A 466 -29.18 32.51 15.96
N GLN A 467 -30.31 32.10 15.40
CA GLN A 467 -31.55 31.86 16.13
C GLN A 467 -31.97 30.40 15.95
N PRO A 468 -32.23 29.66 17.03
CA PRO A 468 -32.86 28.35 16.91
C PRO A 468 -34.26 28.54 16.33
N THR A 469 -34.63 27.67 15.39
CA THR A 469 -35.97 27.69 14.77
C THR A 469 -36.89 26.74 15.53
N THR A 470 -38.17 27.10 15.63
CA THR A 470 -39.18 26.25 16.28
C THR A 470 -39.36 24.94 15.51
N PHE A 471 -39.36 23.82 16.21
CA PHE A 471 -39.63 22.50 15.62
C PHE A 471 -40.60 21.71 16.51
N GLU A 472 -41.45 20.87 15.90
CA GLU A 472 -42.31 19.94 16.63
C GLU A 472 -41.57 18.60 16.78
N PRO A 473 -41.11 18.21 17.97
CA PRO A 473 -40.38 16.96 18.13
C PRO A 473 -41.30 15.75 18.11
N PHE A 474 -40.89 14.72 17.38
CA PHE A 474 -41.48 13.38 17.45
C PHE A 474 -40.70 12.44 18.39
N PHE A 475 -39.79 12.99 19.18
CA PHE A 475 -38.86 12.28 20.07
C PHE A 475 -38.81 12.98 21.44
N PRO A 476 -38.51 12.26 22.52
CA PRO A 476 -38.38 12.84 23.85
C PRO A 476 -37.16 13.76 23.96
N ILE A 477 -37.30 14.86 24.69
CA ILE A 477 -36.25 15.86 24.92
C ILE A 477 -36.08 16.08 26.43
N LEU A 478 -34.84 15.91 26.91
CA LEU A 478 -34.44 16.25 28.27
C LEU A 478 -33.59 17.50 28.27
N MET A 479 -33.92 18.44 29.13
CA MET A 479 -33.07 19.57 29.46
C MET A 479 -32.57 19.44 30.90
N CYS A 480 -31.25 19.37 31.06
CA CYS A 480 -30.62 19.28 32.37
C CYS A 480 -29.83 20.55 32.69
N THR A 481 -30.21 21.24 33.76
CA THR A 481 -29.61 22.51 34.19
C THR A 481 -29.04 22.41 35.60
N SER A 482 -28.12 23.31 35.96
CA SER A 482 -27.53 23.38 37.29
C SER A 482 -28.01 24.63 38.02
N HIS A 483 -28.45 24.48 39.28
CA HIS A 483 -28.88 25.62 40.11
C HIS A 483 -27.79 26.68 40.34
N GLY A 484 -26.52 26.27 40.29
CA GLY A 484 -25.37 27.16 40.45
C GLY A 484 -24.85 27.75 39.14
N ASP A 485 -25.44 27.40 38.00
CA ASP A 485 -25.02 27.89 36.70
C ASP A 485 -25.26 29.40 36.59
N LYS A 486 -24.18 30.15 36.38
CA LYS A 486 -24.20 31.60 36.20
C LYS A 486 -24.06 32.03 34.74
N PHE A 487 -23.92 31.07 33.83
CA PHE A 487 -23.80 31.32 32.39
C PHE A 487 -25.13 31.15 31.67
N VAL A 488 -25.96 30.20 32.09
CA VAL A 488 -27.30 29.99 31.53
C VAL A 488 -28.30 30.93 32.22
N PRO A 489 -28.86 31.93 31.52
CA PRO A 489 -29.94 32.75 32.07
C PRO A 489 -31.24 31.92 32.21
N PRO A 490 -32.09 32.19 33.22
CA PRO A 490 -33.42 31.56 33.33
C PRO A 490 -34.28 31.76 32.08
N ASP A 491 -34.18 32.94 31.46
CA ASP A 491 -34.92 33.28 30.23
C ASP A 491 -34.57 32.36 29.05
N ASP A 492 -33.36 31.77 29.02
CA ASP A 492 -32.98 30.82 27.97
C ASP A 492 -33.67 29.47 28.14
N ILE A 493 -33.91 29.04 29.38
CA ILE A 493 -34.66 27.83 29.70
C ILE A 493 -36.09 27.96 29.14
N GLU A 494 -36.74 29.09 29.38
CA GLU A 494 -38.07 29.38 28.84
C GLU A 494 -38.08 29.42 27.29
N ARG A 495 -37.00 29.91 26.68
CA ARG A 495 -36.87 29.90 25.21
C ARG A 495 -36.76 28.51 24.64
N TYR A 496 -35.98 27.61 25.25
CA TYR A 496 -35.91 26.21 24.81
C TYR A 496 -37.25 25.48 24.95
N HIS A 497 -37.99 25.73 26.04
CA HIS A 497 -39.38 25.27 26.18
C HIS A 497 -40.29 25.80 25.05
N ALA A 498 -40.16 27.08 24.70
CA ALA A 498 -40.92 27.67 23.59
C ALA A 498 -40.52 27.14 22.20
N LEU A 499 -39.27 26.71 22.02
CA LEU A 499 -38.72 26.25 20.74
C LEU A 499 -39.07 24.78 20.44
N ALA A 500 -39.05 23.94 21.48
CA ALA A 500 -39.15 22.50 21.35
C ALA A 500 -40.46 21.91 21.91
N GLY A 501 -41.32 22.72 22.54
CA GLY A 501 -42.62 22.26 23.04
C GLY A 501 -42.51 21.44 24.33
N GLN A 502 -42.88 20.15 24.31
CA GLN A 502 -42.78 19.27 25.48
C GLN A 502 -41.32 18.88 25.74
N VAL A 503 -40.71 19.51 26.74
CA VAL A 503 -39.35 19.24 27.21
C VAL A 503 -39.41 18.84 28.67
N ASP A 504 -38.83 17.70 29.02
CA ASP A 504 -38.65 17.31 30.41
C ASP A 504 -37.50 18.11 31.01
N GLU A 505 -37.69 18.67 32.21
CA GLU A 505 -36.70 19.52 32.87
C GLU A 505 -36.21 18.87 34.16
N GLU A 506 -34.88 18.70 34.25
CA GLU A 506 -34.22 18.20 35.44
C GLU A 506 -33.17 19.19 35.93
N THR A 507 -33.31 19.66 37.16
CA THR A 507 -32.34 20.58 37.77
C THR A 507 -31.45 19.84 38.77
N VAL A 508 -30.14 19.97 38.64
CA VAL A 508 -29.13 19.37 39.52
C VAL A 508 -28.66 20.40 40.55
N LYS A 509 -28.37 19.95 41.78
CA LYS A 509 -27.74 20.77 42.83
C LYS A 509 -26.23 20.86 42.58
N SER A 510 -25.85 21.46 41.46
CA SER A 510 -24.46 21.69 41.06
C SER A 510 -24.11 23.19 41.20
N VAL A 511 -22.82 23.53 41.21
CA VAL A 511 -22.30 24.85 41.61
C VAL A 511 -21.85 25.70 40.40
N GLY A 512 -21.90 25.22 39.16
CA GLY A 512 -21.26 25.80 37.99
C GLY A 512 -21.62 25.18 36.63
N HIS A 513 -21.17 25.83 35.56
CA HIS A 513 -21.51 25.52 34.14
C HIS A 513 -20.67 24.38 33.52
N LEU A 514 -19.45 24.19 34.04
CA LEU A 514 -18.48 23.19 33.58
C LEU A 514 -18.52 21.90 34.41
N ASP A 515 -19.50 21.77 35.29
CA ASP A 515 -19.53 20.72 36.32
C ASP A 515 -19.84 19.34 35.72
N ILE A 516 -20.18 19.28 34.42
CA ILE A 516 -20.16 18.05 33.63
C ILE A 516 -18.74 17.43 33.50
N PHE A 517 -17.70 18.16 33.88
CA PHE A 517 -16.29 17.77 33.84
C PHE A 517 -15.68 17.54 35.23
N GLU A 518 -16.39 17.86 36.31
CA GLU A 518 -15.93 17.62 37.69
C GLU A 518 -16.51 16.31 38.24
N HIS A 519 -15.64 15.38 38.64
CA HIS A 519 -15.98 13.98 38.94
C HIS A 519 -17.17 13.75 39.89
N ALA A 520 -17.39 14.63 40.88
CA ALA A 520 -18.46 14.45 41.87
C ALA A 520 -19.83 14.95 41.37
N GLU A 521 -19.87 16.03 40.60
CA GLU A 521 -21.10 16.65 40.11
C GLU A 521 -21.54 16.09 38.75
N GLN A 522 -20.57 15.65 37.94
CA GLN A 522 -20.77 14.86 36.73
C GLN A 522 -21.61 13.60 37.00
N GLN A 523 -21.42 12.94 38.15
CA GLN A 523 -22.17 11.74 38.52
C GLN A 523 -23.65 12.01 38.76
N ASP A 524 -24.01 13.16 39.34
CA ASP A 524 -25.42 13.48 39.65
C ASP A 524 -26.18 13.80 38.36
N MET A 525 -25.57 14.61 37.47
CA MET A 525 -26.17 14.92 36.17
C MET A 525 -26.30 13.67 35.28
N LEU A 526 -25.27 12.83 35.24
CA LEU A 526 -25.29 11.59 34.49
C LEU A 526 -26.33 10.61 35.03
N HIS A 527 -26.46 10.47 36.34
CA HIS A 527 -27.47 9.62 36.96
C HIS A 527 -28.89 10.04 36.55
N LYS A 528 -29.19 11.35 36.55
CA LYS A 528 -30.49 11.85 36.09
C LYS A 528 -30.75 11.58 34.61
N VAL A 529 -29.74 11.79 33.76
CA VAL A 529 -29.86 11.50 32.32
C VAL A 529 -30.14 10.02 32.10
N VAL A 530 -29.39 9.13 32.75
CA VAL A 530 -29.58 7.67 32.65
C VAL A 530 -30.97 7.27 33.15
N GLN A 531 -31.40 7.78 34.31
CA GLN A 531 -32.74 7.50 34.83
C GLN A 531 -33.84 7.91 33.84
N TRP A 532 -33.71 9.08 33.21
CA TRP A 532 -34.66 9.55 32.22
C TRP A 532 -34.65 8.70 30.93
N LEU A 533 -33.46 8.24 30.50
CA LEU A 533 -33.33 7.32 29.38
C LEU A 533 -34.05 5.99 29.66
N ASP A 534 -33.91 5.45 30.87
CA ASP A 534 -34.64 4.26 31.32
C ASP A 534 -36.16 4.49 31.34
N GLU A 535 -36.63 5.65 31.79
CA GLU A 535 -38.05 6.04 31.79
C GLU A 535 -38.63 6.16 30.38
N CYS A 536 -37.82 6.59 29.41
CA CYS A 536 -38.16 6.62 27.98
C CYS A 536 -38.06 5.25 27.30
N GLY A 537 -37.49 4.23 27.97
CA GLY A 537 -37.37 2.86 27.48
C GLY A 537 -36.14 2.57 26.61
N PHE A 538 -35.02 3.27 26.84
CA PHE A 538 -33.77 3.13 26.08
C PHE A 538 -32.79 2.10 26.62
#